data_AF-A0A3S0EGS6-F1
#
_entry.id   AF-A0A3S0EGS6-F1
#
_cell.length_a   1.000
_cell.length_b   1.000
_cell.length_c   1.000
_cell.angle_alpha   90.00
_cell.angle_beta   90.00
_cell.angle_gamma   90.00
#
_symmetry.space_group_name_H-M   'P 1'
#
loop_
_entity.id
_entity.type
_entity.pdbx_description
1 polymer ?
#
loop_
_entity_poly.entity_id
_entity_poly.type
_entity_poly.pdbx_seq_one_letter_code
_entity_poly.pdbx_strand_id
1 'polypeptide(L)'
;GKTNVIPRDATVRGDLRYLTAEQGARVRERMQAIVDQPLPGTRSKITFHESYPPMAPTPGNLKVLDAYSRASVDAGLGPVVAFPPGQRGAGDVQFVAPFVDSLDGLGAAGGGAHTPDEWLEIASIERGALRAALLIYRLTR
;
A
#
# COMPACT_ATOMS: atom_id res chain seq x y z
N GLY A 1 -7.41 -33.06 -14.81
CA GLY A 1 -6.79 -34.39 -14.60
C GLY A 1 -7.87 -35.45 -14.49
N LYS A 2 -7.51 -36.74 -14.54
CA LYS A 2 -8.47 -37.85 -14.40
C LYS A 2 -8.89 -37.99 -12.93
N THR A 3 -10.18 -38.21 -12.66
CA THR A 3 -10.73 -38.30 -11.29
C THR A 3 -10.37 -39.59 -10.55
N ASN A 4 -9.85 -40.59 -11.26
CA ASN A 4 -9.44 -41.90 -10.73
C ASN A 4 -7.92 -42.04 -10.56
N VAL A 5 -7.16 -40.95 -10.64
CA VAL A 5 -5.71 -40.92 -10.47
C VAL A 5 -5.34 -39.91 -9.39
N ILE A 6 -4.60 -40.35 -8.37
CA ILE A 6 -4.12 -39.48 -7.30
C ILE A 6 -3.06 -38.52 -7.89
N PRO A 7 -3.23 -37.19 -7.75
CA PRO A 7 -2.27 -36.23 -8.29
C PRO A 7 -0.92 -36.32 -7.56
N ARG A 8 0.18 -36.25 -8.33
CA ARG A 8 1.55 -36.25 -7.79
C ARG A 8 1.95 -34.90 -7.20
N ASP A 9 1.50 -33.81 -7.82
CA ASP A 9 1.92 -32.44 -7.49
C ASP A 9 0.70 -31.53 -7.32
N ALA A 10 0.83 -30.55 -6.42
CA ALA A 10 -0.09 -29.43 -6.27
C ALA A 10 0.71 -28.12 -6.14
N THR A 11 0.19 -27.04 -6.70
CA THR A 11 0.80 -25.71 -6.59
C THR A 11 -0.26 -24.71 -6.16
N VAL A 12 0.06 -23.92 -5.14
CA VAL A 12 -0.78 -22.83 -4.65
C VAL A 12 -0.02 -21.52 -4.85
N ARG A 13 -0.74 -20.50 -5.34
CA ARG A 13 -0.24 -19.12 -5.41
C ARG A 13 -1.19 -18.23 -4.63
N GLY A 14 -0.63 -17.31 -3.87
CA GLY A 14 -1.38 -16.39 -3.04
C GLY A 14 -0.64 -15.08 -2.85
N ASP A 15 -1.33 -14.12 -2.24
CA ASP A 15 -0.82 -12.80 -1.91
C ASP A 15 -0.66 -12.66 -0.39
N LEU A 16 0.36 -11.93 0.05
CA LEU A 16 0.62 -11.66 1.45
C LEU A 16 0.80 -10.15 1.65
N ARG A 17 -0.21 -9.51 2.25
CA ARG A 17 -0.19 -8.07 2.57
C ARG A 17 0.00 -7.86 4.07
N TYR A 18 0.86 -6.92 4.42
CA TYR A 18 1.17 -6.56 5.80
C TYR A 18 1.44 -5.06 5.92
N LEU A 19 1.18 -4.52 7.10
CA LEU A 19 1.34 -3.10 7.37
C LEU A 19 2.77 -2.74 7.77
N THR A 20 3.48 -3.66 8.41
CA THR A 20 4.85 -3.45 8.91
C THR A 20 5.76 -4.61 8.52
N ALA A 21 7.08 -4.34 8.48
CA ALA A 21 8.08 -5.35 8.17
C ALA A 21 8.06 -6.50 9.19
N GLU A 22 7.84 -6.20 10.47
CA GLU A 22 7.78 -7.19 11.56
C GLU A 22 6.56 -8.09 11.41
N GLN A 23 5.42 -7.54 10.99
CA GLN A 23 4.23 -8.33 10.68
C GLN A 23 4.52 -9.28 9.50
N GLY A 24 5.14 -8.78 8.44
CA GLY A 24 5.54 -9.60 7.29
C GLY A 24 6.48 -10.73 7.68
N ALA A 25 7.53 -10.42 8.46
CA ALA A 25 8.51 -11.39 8.93
C ALA A 25 7.85 -12.51 9.78
N ARG A 26 7.05 -12.14 10.78
CA ARG A 26 6.35 -13.10 11.65
C ARG A 26 5.42 -14.02 10.87
N VAL A 27 4.69 -13.49 9.89
CA VAL A 27 3.77 -14.31 9.08
C VAL A 27 4.55 -15.25 8.18
N ARG A 28 5.63 -14.80 7.52
CA ARG A 28 6.48 -15.67 6.69
C ARG A 28 7.12 -16.79 7.50
N GLU A 29 7.64 -16.48 8.69
CA GLU A 29 8.19 -17.49 9.60
C GLU A 29 7.14 -18.54 9.98
N ARG A 30 5.91 -18.11 10.31
CA ARG A 30 4.83 -19.04 10.63
C ARG A 30 4.44 -19.91 9.44
N MET A 31 4.37 -19.35 8.23
CA MET A 31 4.07 -20.10 7.02
C MET A 31 5.19 -21.12 6.72
N GLN A 32 6.45 -20.73 6.88
CA GLN A 32 7.60 -21.63 6.72
C GLN A 32 7.53 -22.80 7.71
N ALA A 33 7.26 -22.53 8.99
CA ALA A 33 7.14 -23.56 10.02
C ALA A 33 6.00 -24.57 9.77
N ILE A 34 4.92 -24.16 9.07
CA ILE A 34 3.85 -25.06 8.63
C ILE A 34 4.33 -25.92 7.45
N VAL A 35 5.00 -25.29 6.48
CA VAL A 35 5.51 -25.95 5.28
C VAL A 35 6.62 -26.95 5.60
N ASP A 36 7.39 -26.73 6.67
CA ASP A 36 8.44 -27.64 7.14
C ASP A 36 7.91 -28.91 7.82
N GLN A 37 6.58 -29.08 7.92
CA GLN A 37 5.92 -30.27 8.46
C GLN A 37 5.12 -31.02 7.39
N PRO A 38 5.78 -31.63 6.37
CA PRO A 38 5.10 -32.40 5.34
C PRO A 38 4.45 -33.67 5.90
N LEU A 39 3.43 -34.17 5.19
CA LEU A 39 2.87 -35.49 5.45
C LEU A 39 3.88 -36.60 5.11
N PRO A 40 3.80 -37.79 5.74
CA PRO A 40 4.68 -38.91 5.43
C PRO A 40 4.72 -39.23 3.92
N GLY A 41 5.91 -39.37 3.37
CA GLY A 41 6.12 -39.67 1.95
C GLY A 41 5.97 -38.48 0.99
N THR A 42 5.73 -37.26 1.51
CA THR A 42 5.57 -36.05 0.69
C THR A 42 6.71 -35.05 0.91
N ARG A 43 6.78 -34.03 0.05
CA ARG A 43 7.68 -32.88 0.19
C ARG A 43 6.89 -31.61 -0.08
N SER A 44 7.21 -30.56 0.67
CA SER A 44 6.59 -29.24 0.57
C SER A 44 7.68 -28.18 0.50
N LYS A 45 7.40 -27.11 -0.23
CA LYS A 45 8.26 -25.94 -0.37
C LYS A 45 7.39 -24.71 -0.52
N ILE A 46 7.81 -23.61 0.09
CA ILE A 46 7.26 -22.28 -0.15
C ILE A 46 8.38 -21.34 -0.56
N THR A 47 8.06 -20.39 -1.41
CA THR A 47 8.96 -19.31 -1.82
C THR A 47 8.22 -18.00 -1.70
N PHE A 48 8.91 -16.99 -1.19
CA PHE A 48 8.37 -15.65 -1.06
C PHE A 48 9.06 -14.73 -2.06
N HIS A 49 8.28 -13.84 -2.68
CA HIS A 49 8.78 -12.79 -3.55
C HIS A 49 8.20 -11.48 -3.03
N GLU A 50 9.07 -10.56 -2.62
CA GLU A 50 8.68 -9.23 -2.15
C GLU A 50 8.87 -8.24 -3.29
N SER A 51 7.83 -7.48 -3.61
CA SER A 51 7.83 -6.51 -4.71
C SER A 51 7.86 -5.07 -4.20
N TYR A 52 7.05 -4.75 -3.20
CA TYR A 52 6.98 -3.43 -2.57
C TYR A 52 7.19 -3.54 -1.06
N PRO A 53 8.04 -2.68 -0.47
CA PRO A 53 8.17 -2.61 0.98
C PRO A 53 6.87 -2.04 1.60
N PRO A 54 6.54 -2.40 2.85
CA PRO A 54 5.37 -1.86 3.52
C PRO A 54 5.58 -0.40 3.93
N MET A 55 4.52 0.41 3.87
CA MET A 55 4.51 1.78 4.38
C MET A 55 3.50 1.92 5.53
N ALA A 56 3.97 1.75 6.76
CA ALA A 56 3.17 1.91 7.95
C ALA A 56 2.80 3.39 8.20
N PRO A 57 1.66 3.68 8.85
CA PRO A 57 1.43 4.99 9.47
C PRO A 57 2.53 5.28 10.49
N THR A 58 3.12 6.47 10.40
CA THR A 58 4.18 6.92 11.32
C THR A 58 3.81 8.28 11.88
N PRO A 59 4.30 8.66 13.06
CA PRO A 59 4.09 10.02 13.56
C PRO A 59 4.55 11.11 12.57
N GLY A 60 5.58 10.83 11.78
CA GLY A 60 6.12 11.77 10.80
C GLY A 60 5.23 11.93 9.57
N ASN A 61 4.74 10.85 8.94
CA ASN A 61 3.78 11.00 7.83
C ASN A 61 2.46 11.63 8.28
N LEU A 62 2.03 11.40 9.53
CA LEU A 62 0.86 12.08 10.10
C LEU A 62 1.09 13.59 10.30
N LYS A 63 2.31 14.03 10.61
CA LYS A 63 2.65 15.47 10.65
C LYS A 63 2.61 16.09 9.26
N VAL A 64 3.12 15.40 8.24
CA VAL A 64 3.03 15.88 6.85
C VAL A 64 1.57 15.95 6.40
N LEU A 65 0.75 14.96 6.77
CA LEU A 65 -0.69 14.97 6.51
C LEU A 65 -1.38 16.16 7.18
N ASP A 66 -1.07 16.45 8.44
CA ASP A 66 -1.62 17.61 9.15
C ASP A 66 -1.26 18.92 8.45
N ALA A 67 0.00 19.09 8.03
CA ALA A 67 0.44 20.26 7.27
C ALA A 67 -0.31 20.40 5.92
N TYR A 68 -0.47 19.30 5.19
CA TYR A 68 -1.23 19.27 3.94
C TYR A 68 -2.73 19.56 4.15
N SER A 69 -3.32 19.00 5.20
CA SER A 69 -4.71 19.22 5.59
C SER A 69 -4.96 20.69 5.97
N ARG A 70 -4.05 21.31 6.72
CA ARG A 70 -4.11 22.76 7.02
C ARG A 70 -4.04 23.60 5.76
N ALA A 71 -3.14 23.28 4.82
CA ALA A 71 -3.08 23.98 3.53
C ALA A 71 -4.41 23.86 2.75
N SER A 72 -5.06 22.70 2.79
CA SER A 72 -6.39 22.49 2.20
C SER A 72 -7.48 23.32 2.89
N VAL A 73 -7.50 23.37 4.22
CA VAL A 73 -8.48 24.17 4.99
C VAL A 73 -8.31 25.67 4.70
N ASP A 74 -7.09 26.16 4.71
CA ASP A 74 -6.80 27.59 4.47
C ASP A 74 -7.12 28.02 3.02
N ALA A 75 -7.09 27.07 2.08
CA ALA A 75 -7.56 27.26 0.71
C ALA A 75 -9.09 27.22 0.55
N GLY A 76 -9.85 26.99 1.64
CA GLY A 76 -11.30 26.83 1.59
C GLY A 76 -11.77 25.46 1.06
N LEU A 77 -10.88 24.45 1.01
CA LEU A 77 -11.16 23.12 0.44
C LEU A 77 -11.50 22.05 1.48
N GLY A 78 -11.55 22.43 2.76
CA GLY A 78 -11.83 21.54 3.89
C GLY A 78 -10.66 20.61 4.28
N PRO A 79 -10.83 19.82 5.35
CA PRO A 79 -9.77 18.95 5.87
C PRO A 79 -9.52 17.74 4.98
N VAL A 80 -8.27 17.29 4.94
CA VAL A 80 -7.84 16.03 4.32
C VAL A 80 -7.56 15.01 5.42
N VAL A 81 -8.03 13.78 5.24
CA VAL A 81 -7.87 12.67 6.18
C VAL A 81 -7.09 11.53 5.55
N ALA A 82 -6.43 10.71 6.38
CA ALA A 82 -5.72 9.54 5.92
C ALA A 82 -6.69 8.49 5.36
N PHE A 83 -6.37 7.92 4.20
CA PHE A 83 -7.09 6.76 3.70
C PHE A 83 -6.81 5.52 4.59
N PRO A 84 -7.78 4.64 4.89
CA PRO A 84 -7.55 3.49 5.76
C PRO A 84 -6.39 2.60 5.28
N PRO A 85 -5.37 2.29 6.11
CA PRO A 85 -4.19 1.56 5.67
C PRO A 85 -4.47 0.21 5.00
N GLY A 86 -5.46 -0.54 5.50
CA GLY A 86 -5.84 -1.84 4.94
C GLY A 86 -6.51 -1.78 3.56
N GLN A 87 -6.91 -0.59 3.09
CA GLN A 87 -7.51 -0.39 1.77
C GLN A 87 -6.51 0.20 0.75
N ARG A 88 -5.27 0.48 1.18
CA ARG A 88 -4.25 1.08 0.32
C ARG A 88 -3.66 0.03 -0.63
N GLY A 89 -3.25 0.50 -1.80
CA GLY A 89 -2.44 -0.25 -2.76
C GLY A 89 -0.95 0.07 -2.62
N ALA A 90 -0.15 -0.51 -3.51
CA ALA A 90 1.25 -0.16 -3.64
C ALA A 90 1.42 1.18 -4.37
N GLY A 91 2.41 1.97 -3.95
CA GLY A 91 2.89 3.16 -4.63
C GLY A 91 4.41 3.31 -4.51
N ASP A 92 5.02 4.09 -5.41
CA ASP A 92 6.47 4.32 -5.45
C ASP A 92 7.01 4.96 -4.17
N VAL A 93 6.15 5.71 -3.48
CA VAL A 93 6.44 6.33 -2.18
C VAL A 93 7.01 5.33 -1.17
N GLN A 94 6.63 4.05 -1.27
CA GLN A 94 7.03 3.02 -0.32
C GLN A 94 8.54 2.78 -0.32
N PHE A 95 9.23 3.01 -1.44
CA PHE A 95 10.67 2.87 -1.53
C PHE A 95 11.44 4.01 -0.84
N VAL A 96 10.81 5.18 -0.68
CA VAL A 96 11.43 6.35 -0.03
C VAL A 96 10.93 6.58 1.40
N ALA A 97 9.77 6.02 1.76
CA ALA A 97 9.16 6.14 3.08
C ALA A 97 10.06 5.72 4.27
N PRO A 98 11.01 4.77 4.14
CA PRO A 98 11.96 4.47 5.21
C PRO A 98 12.97 5.60 5.49
N PHE A 99 13.15 6.53 4.56
CA PHE A 99 14.19 7.56 4.63
C PHE A 99 13.63 8.96 4.89
N VAL A 100 12.39 9.23 4.46
CA VAL A 100 11.74 10.53 4.56
C VAL A 100 10.26 10.35 4.88
N ASP A 101 9.75 11.23 5.75
CA ASP A 101 8.32 11.35 6.00
C ASP A 101 7.58 11.78 4.73
N SER A 102 6.67 10.94 4.27
CA SER A 102 6.06 11.09 2.95
C SER A 102 4.54 10.84 2.97
N LEU A 103 3.86 11.40 1.98
CA LEU A 103 2.47 11.14 1.65
C LEU A 103 2.38 10.63 0.21
N ASP A 104 1.28 9.93 -0.07
CA ASP A 104 0.89 9.50 -1.41
C ASP A 104 -0.63 9.68 -1.58
N GLY A 105 -1.14 9.48 -2.78
CA GLY A 105 -2.54 9.72 -3.12
C GLY A 105 -2.88 11.21 -3.21
N LEU A 106 -1.89 12.06 -3.55
CA LEU A 106 -2.07 13.51 -3.70
C LEU A 106 -2.50 13.91 -5.13
N GLY A 107 -2.67 12.94 -6.02
CA GLY A 107 -3.06 13.16 -7.42
C GLY A 107 -4.53 13.53 -7.62
N ALA A 108 -4.96 13.49 -8.88
CA ALA A 108 -6.35 13.74 -9.24
C ALA A 108 -7.30 12.74 -8.56
N ALA A 109 -8.48 13.22 -8.17
CA ALA A 109 -9.55 12.36 -7.69
C ALA A 109 -10.31 11.76 -8.87
N GLY A 110 -10.82 10.55 -8.69
CA GLY A 110 -11.48 9.79 -9.73
C GLY A 110 -11.99 8.45 -9.22
N GLY A 111 -12.32 7.57 -10.16
CA GLY A 111 -12.79 6.22 -9.87
C GLY A 111 -12.51 5.27 -11.02
N GLY A 112 -12.71 3.97 -10.78
CA GLY A 112 -12.49 2.95 -11.80
C GLY A 112 -11.02 2.77 -12.20
N ALA A 113 -10.07 3.23 -11.38
CA ALA A 113 -8.65 3.05 -11.67
C ALA A 113 -8.34 1.57 -11.99
N HIS A 114 -7.51 1.35 -13.02
CA HIS A 114 -7.18 0.02 -13.55
C HIS A 114 -8.33 -0.72 -14.25
N THR A 115 -9.36 -0.01 -14.71
CA THR A 115 -10.44 -0.59 -15.51
C THR A 115 -10.75 0.27 -16.73
N PRO A 116 -11.47 -0.26 -17.75
CA PRO A 116 -11.96 0.56 -18.87
C PRO A 116 -12.93 1.68 -18.44
N ASP A 117 -13.49 1.59 -17.23
CA ASP A 117 -14.41 2.58 -16.66
C ASP A 117 -13.66 3.67 -15.86
N GLU A 118 -12.34 3.78 -16.03
CA GLU A 118 -11.51 4.78 -15.36
C GLU A 118 -11.95 6.20 -15.75
N TRP A 119 -12.12 7.05 -14.73
CA TRP A 119 -12.47 8.45 -14.90
C TRP A 119 -11.81 9.32 -13.83
N LEU A 120 -11.66 10.60 -14.13
CA LEU A 120 -11.15 11.61 -13.21
C LEU A 120 -12.12 12.78 -13.10
N GLU A 121 -12.20 13.39 -11.92
CA GLU A 121 -12.94 14.61 -11.71
C GLU A 121 -12.05 15.81 -12.02
N ILE A 122 -12.39 16.55 -13.08
CA ILE A 122 -11.50 17.58 -13.65
C ILE A 122 -11.11 18.65 -12.62
N ALA A 123 -12.04 19.12 -11.79
CA ALA A 123 -11.73 20.15 -10.81
C ALA A 123 -10.87 19.64 -9.63
N SER A 124 -10.61 18.33 -9.50
CA SER A 124 -9.65 17.80 -8.52
C SER A 124 -8.23 18.21 -8.83
N ILE A 125 -7.90 18.44 -10.12
CA ILE A 125 -6.57 18.86 -10.55
C ILE A 125 -6.27 20.24 -9.95
N GLU A 126 -7.20 21.19 -10.06
CA GLU A 126 -7.07 22.52 -9.48
C GLU A 126 -6.96 22.46 -7.96
N ARG A 127 -7.82 21.67 -7.30
CA ARG A 127 -7.77 21.49 -5.84
C ARG A 127 -6.44 20.89 -5.37
N GLY A 128 -5.93 19.88 -6.07
CA GLY A 128 -4.63 19.26 -5.81
C GLY A 128 -3.49 20.26 -5.99
N ALA A 129 -3.50 21.03 -7.08
CA ALA A 129 -2.49 22.05 -7.38
C ALA A 129 -2.45 23.15 -6.31
N LEU A 130 -3.61 23.66 -5.87
CA LEU A 130 -3.70 24.66 -4.80
C LEU A 130 -3.12 24.14 -3.48
N ARG A 131 -3.50 22.93 -3.08
CA ARG A 131 -3.00 22.30 -1.85
C ARG A 131 -1.48 22.10 -1.90
N ALA A 132 -0.97 21.57 -3.01
CA ALA A 132 0.46 21.35 -3.19
C ALA A 132 1.26 22.67 -3.20
N ALA A 133 0.79 23.68 -3.94
CA ALA A 133 1.45 24.98 -4.01
C ALA A 133 1.54 25.65 -2.63
N LEU A 134 0.45 25.65 -1.86
CA LEU A 134 0.45 26.20 -0.51
C LEU A 134 1.35 25.43 0.45
N LEU A 135 1.36 24.09 0.38
CA LEU A 135 2.24 23.27 1.20
C LEU A 135 3.71 23.58 0.89
N ILE A 136 4.11 23.54 -0.39
CA ILE A 136 5.48 23.82 -0.83
C ILE A 136 5.91 25.24 -0.43
N TYR A 137 5.04 26.23 -0.63
CA TYR A 137 5.29 27.60 -0.21
C TYR A 137 5.58 27.70 1.29
N ARG A 138 4.83 26.99 2.14
CA ARG A 138 5.01 27.03 3.60
C ARG A 138 6.27 26.30 4.07
N LEU A 139 6.63 25.20 3.40
CA LEU A 139 7.85 24.43 3.74
C LEU A 139 9.15 25.15 3.35
N THR A 140 9.07 26.22 2.56
CA THR A 140 10.23 27.01 2.09
C THR A 140 10.39 28.34 2.84
N ARG A 141 9.70 28.53 3.97
CA ARG A 141 9.73 29.74 4.80
C ARG A 141 10.38 29.49 6.14
#